data_AF-A0A1T5MQM7-F1
#
_entry.id   AF-A0A1T5MQM7-F1
#
_cell.length_a   1.000
_cell.length_b   1.000
_cell.length_c   1.000
_cell.angle_alpha   90.00
_cell.angle_beta   90.00
_cell.angle_gamma   90.00
#
_symmetry.space_group_name_H-M   'P 1'
#
loop_
_entity.id
_entity.type
_entity.pdbx_description
1 polymer ?
#
loop_
_entity_poly.entity_id
_entity_poly.type
_entity_poly.pdbx_seq_one_letter_code
_entity_poly.pdbx_strand_id
1 'polypeptide(L)'
;MKITTNEQNHLRTISEKMDSLKSYLISKNEDYKFSICQWYIYISQFKRIMGNLNNDVSFIACILAKQFLTAFHRISSDFDVADKPQGASGLDIDIKTVDGKRIIAEIKTTIPYKPNDLGAQQKKMFKKDFQKLNKESADHKYFFVTEEKTFQIVKNKYLEELKGISVVLVPAALNNSKYIIRVPSDSGY
;
A
#
# COMPACT_ATOMS: atom_id res chain seq x y z
N MET A 1 -7.86 -13.68 -9.68
CA MET A 1 -8.27 -12.25 -9.72
C MET A 1 -7.90 -11.68 -11.07
N LYS A 2 -8.79 -10.92 -11.70
CA LYS A 2 -8.55 -10.32 -13.02
C LYS A 2 -7.95 -8.93 -12.83
N ILE A 3 -6.77 -8.71 -13.41
CA ILE A 3 -6.15 -7.38 -13.51
C ILE A 3 -6.79 -6.66 -14.71
N THR A 4 -7.19 -5.40 -14.53
CA THR A 4 -7.81 -4.59 -15.58
C THR A 4 -6.77 -4.09 -16.59
N THR A 5 -7.23 -3.57 -17.73
CA THR A 5 -6.34 -3.01 -18.75
C THR A 5 -5.55 -1.80 -18.21
N ASN A 6 -6.17 -0.93 -17.42
CA ASN A 6 -5.47 0.23 -16.85
C ASN A 6 -4.42 -0.21 -15.82
N GLU A 7 -4.74 -1.21 -15.00
CA GLU A 7 -3.77 -1.76 -14.05
C GLU A 7 -2.58 -2.42 -14.77
N GLN A 8 -2.84 -3.18 -15.84
CA GLN A 8 -1.77 -3.75 -16.69
C GLN A 8 -0.90 -2.66 -17.30
N ASN A 9 -1.50 -1.58 -17.80
CA ASN A 9 -0.77 -0.44 -18.35
C ASN A 9 0.14 0.20 -17.31
N HIS A 10 -0.35 0.39 -16.09
CA HIS A 10 0.45 0.96 -15.00
C HIS A 10 1.61 0.05 -14.60
N LEU A 11 1.38 -1.28 -14.48
CA LEU A 11 2.43 -2.27 -14.24
C LEU A 11 3.49 -2.27 -15.34
N ARG A 12 3.08 -2.12 -16.61
CA ARG A 12 4.00 -1.99 -17.74
C ARG A 12 4.89 -0.75 -17.60
N THR A 13 4.34 0.41 -17.23
CA THR A 13 5.14 1.61 -16.97
C THR A 13 6.15 1.41 -15.84
N ILE A 14 5.78 0.67 -14.78
CA ILE A 14 6.73 0.30 -13.72
C ILE A 14 7.86 -0.58 -14.29
N SER A 15 7.53 -1.58 -15.11
CA SER A 15 8.52 -2.44 -15.76
C SER A 15 9.49 -1.66 -16.65
N GLU A 16 8.97 -0.74 -17.48
CA GLU A 16 9.78 0.11 -18.37
C GLU A 16 10.77 0.99 -17.59
N LYS A 17 10.38 1.49 -16.41
CA LYS A 17 11.31 2.21 -15.50
C LYS A 17 12.41 1.29 -14.99
N MET A 18 12.10 0.05 -14.61
CA MET A 18 13.10 -0.91 -14.14
C MET A 18 14.10 -1.26 -15.25
N ASP A 19 13.63 -1.47 -16.49
CA ASP A 19 14.49 -1.74 -17.64
C ASP A 19 15.40 -0.54 -17.97
N SER A 20 14.84 0.67 -17.89
CA SER A 20 15.60 1.91 -18.05
C SER A 20 16.68 2.07 -16.97
N LEU A 21 16.34 1.77 -15.72
CA LEU A 21 17.29 1.81 -14.60
C LEU A 21 18.41 0.78 -14.83
N LYS A 22 18.06 -0.46 -15.16
CA LYS A 22 19.03 -1.53 -15.43
C LYS A 22 19.99 -1.13 -16.54
N SER A 23 19.45 -0.61 -17.65
CA SER A 23 20.27 -0.14 -18.78
C SER A 23 21.20 1.00 -18.37
N TYR A 24 20.70 1.94 -17.56
CA TYR A 24 21.49 3.05 -17.04
C TYR A 24 22.66 2.56 -16.16
N LEU A 25 22.38 1.67 -15.20
CA LEU A 25 23.39 1.13 -14.28
C LEU A 25 24.45 0.31 -15.03
N ILE A 26 24.05 -0.53 -16.01
CA ILE A 26 25.02 -1.28 -16.83
C ILE A 26 25.92 -0.34 -17.66
N SER A 27 25.36 0.75 -18.18
CA SER A 27 26.10 1.71 -19.01
C SER A 27 27.11 2.58 -18.25
N LYS A 28 27.09 2.54 -16.91
CA LYS A 28 27.92 3.39 -16.05
C LYS A 28 28.83 2.53 -15.19
N ASN A 29 30.14 2.69 -15.37
CA ASN A 29 31.11 2.17 -14.43
C ASN A 29 31.21 3.17 -13.26
N GLU A 30 30.43 2.93 -12.21
CA GLU A 30 30.49 3.75 -11.00
C GLU A 30 31.85 3.58 -10.32
N ASP A 31 32.53 4.70 -10.08
CA ASP A 31 33.80 4.76 -9.35
C ASP A 31 33.62 5.68 -8.14
N TYR A 32 34.05 5.24 -6.97
CA TYR A 32 34.07 6.04 -5.74
C TYR A 32 34.88 7.33 -5.89
N LYS A 33 35.71 7.44 -6.93
CA LYS A 33 36.49 8.63 -7.31
C LYS A 33 35.73 9.66 -8.14
N PHE A 34 34.43 9.49 -8.38
CA PHE A 34 33.63 10.53 -9.06
C PHE A 34 33.77 11.89 -8.36
N SER A 35 33.94 12.93 -9.16
CA SER A 35 33.79 14.32 -8.70
C SER A 35 32.35 14.58 -8.24
N ILE A 36 32.15 15.63 -7.43
CA ILE A 36 30.81 16.03 -6.94
C ILE A 36 29.83 16.29 -8.10
N CYS A 37 30.29 16.91 -9.20
CA CYS A 37 29.45 17.12 -10.39
C CYS A 37 29.02 15.80 -11.03
N GLN A 38 29.92 14.82 -11.13
CA GLN A 38 29.59 13.48 -11.66
C GLN A 38 28.60 12.76 -10.74
N TRP A 39 28.78 12.83 -9.42
CA TRP A 39 27.81 12.32 -8.46
C TRP A 39 26.43 12.95 -8.62
N TYR A 40 26.35 14.27 -8.76
CA TYR A 40 25.09 14.97 -8.96
C TYR A 40 24.39 14.50 -10.24
N ILE A 41 25.11 14.41 -11.36
CA ILE A 41 24.56 13.91 -12.63
C ILE A 41 24.09 12.47 -12.47
N TYR A 42 24.88 11.61 -11.83
CA TYR A 42 24.57 10.19 -11.63
C TYR A 42 23.28 9.99 -10.84
N ILE A 43 23.22 10.58 -9.64
CA ILE A 43 22.05 10.48 -8.75
C ILE A 43 20.82 11.18 -9.34
N SER A 44 21.01 12.28 -10.07
CA SER A 44 19.89 12.98 -10.72
C SER A 44 19.25 12.16 -11.84
N GLN A 45 20.05 11.40 -12.62
CA GLN A 45 19.49 10.51 -13.64
C GLN A 45 18.77 9.31 -13.02
N PHE A 46 19.34 8.71 -11.97
CA PHE A 46 18.64 7.69 -11.18
C PHE A 46 17.27 8.20 -10.71
N LYS A 47 17.23 9.40 -10.11
CA LYS A 47 15.98 10.03 -9.65
C LYS A 47 14.99 10.26 -10.78
N ARG A 48 15.45 10.68 -11.97
CA ARG A 48 14.59 10.92 -13.14
C ARG A 48 13.97 9.63 -13.67
N ILE A 49 14.77 8.56 -13.79
CA ILE A 49 14.30 7.25 -14.27
C ILE A 49 13.25 6.68 -13.31
N MET A 50 13.58 6.65 -12.02
CA MET A 50 12.71 6.03 -11.03
C MET A 50 11.41 6.80 -10.85
N GLY A 51 11.42 8.13 -11.05
CA GLY A 51 10.24 8.95 -10.83
C GLY A 51 9.67 8.70 -9.44
N ASN A 52 8.37 8.92 -9.24
CA ASN A 52 7.74 8.74 -7.94
C ASN A 52 7.57 7.26 -7.54
N LEU A 53 8.66 6.60 -7.14
CA LEU A 53 8.69 5.19 -6.73
C LEU A 53 7.72 4.88 -5.58
N ASN A 54 7.49 5.85 -4.67
CA ASN A 54 6.53 5.66 -3.57
C ASN A 54 5.10 5.45 -4.10
N ASN A 55 4.72 6.14 -5.17
CA ASN A 55 3.44 5.91 -5.83
C ASN A 55 3.39 4.54 -6.51
N ASP A 56 4.47 4.10 -7.17
CA ASP A 56 4.54 2.78 -7.80
C ASP A 56 4.35 1.66 -6.76
N VAL A 57 5.02 1.77 -5.61
CA VAL A 57 4.87 0.81 -4.50
C VAL A 57 3.45 0.84 -3.92
N SER A 58 2.87 2.03 -3.77
CA SER A 58 1.50 2.18 -3.25
C SER A 58 0.46 1.60 -4.20
N PHE A 59 0.65 1.79 -5.51
CA PHE A 59 -0.17 1.19 -6.54
C PHE A 59 -0.13 -0.35 -6.50
N ILE A 60 1.07 -0.94 -6.39
CA ILE A 60 1.21 -2.39 -6.23
C ILE A 60 0.51 -2.87 -4.95
N ALA A 61 0.62 -2.12 -3.85
CA ALA A 61 -0.08 -2.44 -2.61
C ALA A 61 -1.61 -2.40 -2.78
N CYS A 62 -2.16 -1.47 -3.57
CA CYS A 62 -3.58 -1.46 -3.95
C CYS A 62 -3.98 -2.71 -4.75
N ILE A 63 -3.15 -3.17 -5.69
CA ILE A 63 -3.40 -4.42 -6.43
C ILE A 63 -3.43 -5.62 -5.47
N LEU A 64 -2.50 -5.69 -4.51
CA LEU A 64 -2.48 -6.76 -3.51
C LEU A 64 -3.71 -6.71 -2.59
N ALA A 65 -4.14 -5.51 -2.19
CA ALA A 65 -5.38 -5.32 -1.43
C ALA A 65 -6.60 -5.76 -2.27
N LYS A 66 -6.68 -5.38 -3.55
CA LYS A 66 -7.72 -5.88 -4.48
C LYS A 66 -7.71 -7.40 -4.56
N GLN A 67 -6.54 -8.03 -4.70
CA GLN A 67 -6.41 -9.49 -4.72
C GLN A 67 -7.00 -10.13 -3.47
N PHE A 68 -6.64 -9.60 -2.31
CA PHE A 68 -7.16 -10.05 -1.03
C PHE A 68 -8.68 -9.89 -1.00
N LEU A 69 -9.19 -8.69 -1.28
CA LEU A 69 -10.62 -8.41 -1.20
C LEU A 69 -11.43 -9.28 -2.16
N THR A 70 -10.98 -9.52 -3.39
CA THR A 70 -11.65 -10.42 -4.34
C THR A 70 -11.67 -11.88 -3.87
N ALA A 71 -10.71 -12.29 -3.04
CA ALA A 71 -10.69 -13.65 -2.48
C ALA A 71 -11.69 -13.82 -1.32
N PHE A 72 -12.02 -12.74 -0.59
CA PHE A 72 -12.90 -12.77 0.57
C PHE A 72 -14.32 -12.24 0.30
N HIS A 73 -14.50 -11.47 -0.77
CA HIS A 73 -15.75 -10.77 -1.08
C HIS A 73 -16.14 -10.94 -2.54
N ARG A 74 -17.45 -10.86 -2.79
CA ARG A 74 -18.01 -10.85 -4.15
C ARG A 74 -17.86 -9.45 -4.75
N ILE A 75 -16.67 -9.12 -5.21
CA ILE A 75 -16.37 -7.83 -5.86
C ILE A 75 -16.54 -7.98 -7.37
N SER A 76 -17.05 -6.93 -8.01
CA SER A 76 -17.22 -6.88 -9.46
C SER A 76 -15.87 -6.93 -10.19
N SER A 77 -15.84 -7.57 -11.36
CA SER A 77 -14.62 -7.76 -12.13
C SER A 77 -14.06 -6.49 -12.78
N ASP A 78 -14.84 -5.41 -12.78
CA ASP A 78 -14.50 -4.08 -13.30
C ASP A 78 -13.86 -3.17 -12.25
N PHE A 79 -13.79 -3.57 -10.97
CA PHE A 79 -13.08 -2.79 -9.96
C PHE A 79 -11.62 -2.60 -10.37
N ASP A 80 -11.23 -1.35 -10.58
CA ASP A 80 -9.92 -0.93 -11.08
C ASP A 80 -9.24 -0.01 -10.07
N VAL A 81 -8.09 -0.43 -9.52
CA VAL A 81 -7.36 0.42 -8.56
C VAL A 81 -6.58 1.56 -9.23
N ALA A 82 -6.46 1.56 -10.55
CA ALA A 82 -5.84 2.62 -11.32
C ALA A 82 -6.79 3.81 -11.59
N ASP A 83 -8.11 3.63 -11.41
CA ASP A 83 -9.10 4.69 -11.60
C ASP A 83 -8.90 5.86 -10.64
N LYS A 84 -8.34 5.59 -9.45
CA LYS A 84 -7.95 6.61 -8.48
C LYS A 84 -6.44 6.86 -8.53
N PRO A 85 -5.97 8.07 -8.86
CA PRO A 85 -4.56 8.41 -8.80
C PRO A 85 -3.98 8.23 -7.38
N GLN A 86 -2.76 7.69 -7.30
CA GLN A 86 -2.06 7.52 -6.02
C GLN A 86 -1.78 8.88 -5.37
N GLY A 87 -2.18 9.04 -4.10
CA GLY A 87 -2.11 10.30 -3.36
C GLY A 87 -3.31 11.22 -3.54
N ALA A 88 -4.33 10.84 -4.33
CA ALA A 88 -5.59 11.57 -4.37
C ALA A 88 -6.33 11.47 -3.02
N SER A 89 -7.12 12.51 -2.72
CA SER A 89 -7.88 12.59 -1.46
C SER A 89 -8.90 11.47 -1.30
N GLY A 90 -9.35 11.23 -0.05
CA GLY A 90 -10.30 10.18 0.30
C GLY A 90 -9.65 8.88 0.78
N LEU A 91 -10.41 7.79 0.76
CA LEU A 91 -9.98 6.43 1.10
C LEU A 91 -9.26 5.78 -0.08
N ASP A 92 -8.26 4.94 0.19
CA ASP A 92 -7.56 4.22 -0.89
C ASP A 92 -8.49 3.25 -1.64
N ILE A 93 -9.44 2.64 -0.93
CA ILE A 93 -10.51 1.82 -1.49
C ILE A 93 -11.83 2.22 -0.85
N ASP A 94 -12.85 2.48 -1.67
CA ASP A 94 -14.25 2.64 -1.27
C ASP A 94 -15.12 2.07 -2.38
N ILE A 95 -15.64 0.86 -2.17
CA ILE A 95 -16.35 0.10 -3.19
C ILE A 95 -17.59 -0.58 -2.59
N LYS A 96 -18.48 -1.03 -3.46
CA LYS A 96 -19.57 -1.93 -3.09
C LYS A 96 -19.35 -3.31 -3.69
N THR A 97 -19.67 -4.34 -2.92
CA THR A 97 -19.77 -5.72 -3.42
C THR A 97 -21.00 -5.88 -4.32
N VAL A 98 -21.08 -7.00 -5.04
CA VAL A 98 -22.22 -7.36 -5.88
C VAL A 98 -23.52 -7.48 -5.06
N ASP A 99 -23.43 -7.88 -3.78
CA ASP A 99 -24.56 -7.92 -2.85
C ASP A 99 -24.83 -6.57 -2.13
N GLY A 100 -24.16 -5.49 -2.55
CA GLY A 100 -24.43 -4.13 -2.10
C GLY A 100 -23.72 -3.70 -0.79
N LYS A 101 -22.92 -4.58 -0.19
CA LYS A 101 -22.13 -4.26 1.02
C LYS A 101 -21.00 -3.31 0.70
N ARG A 102 -20.80 -2.29 1.52
CA ARG A 102 -19.73 -1.31 1.36
C ARG A 102 -18.45 -1.84 2.00
N ILE A 103 -17.36 -1.76 1.24
CA ILE A 103 -16.00 -2.06 1.69
C ILE A 103 -15.19 -0.78 1.60
N ILE A 104 -14.57 -0.39 2.72
CA ILE A 104 -13.61 0.71 2.77
C ILE A 104 -12.23 0.23 3.24
N ALA A 105 -11.17 0.84 2.72
CA ALA A 105 -9.82 0.55 3.16
C ALA A 105 -8.83 1.71 3.06
N GLU A 106 -7.82 1.63 3.90
CA GLU A 106 -6.57 2.40 3.83
C GLU A 106 -5.39 1.43 3.74
N ILE A 107 -4.35 1.81 3.00
CA ILE A 107 -3.19 0.98 2.71
C ILE A 107 -1.92 1.75 3.11
N LYS A 108 -1.02 1.10 3.87
CA LYS A 108 0.26 1.67 4.26
C LYS A 108 1.45 0.84 3.80
N THR A 109 2.27 1.49 2.99
CA THR A 109 3.55 1.00 2.47
C THR A 109 4.75 1.43 3.32
N THR A 110 4.48 1.80 4.58
CA THR A 110 5.46 2.45 5.45
C THR A 110 6.44 1.43 6.03
N ILE A 111 7.73 1.61 5.74
CA ILE A 111 8.84 0.99 6.47
C ILE A 111 9.08 1.79 7.76
N PRO A 112 9.04 1.17 8.96
CA PRO A 112 9.15 1.91 10.21
C PRO A 112 10.57 2.44 10.41
N TYR A 113 10.69 3.71 10.81
CA TYR A 113 12.00 4.33 11.07
C TYR A 113 12.68 3.82 12.34
N LYS A 114 11.91 3.44 13.37
CA LYS A 114 12.45 2.93 14.63
C LYS A 114 12.34 1.40 14.66
N PRO A 115 13.26 0.69 15.32
CA PRO A 115 13.23 -0.78 15.40
C PRO A 115 11.90 -1.33 15.93
N ASN A 116 11.31 -0.65 16.92
CA ASN A 116 10.15 -1.13 17.67
C ASN A 116 8.97 -0.14 17.67
N ASP A 117 8.99 0.91 16.83
CA ASP A 117 7.90 1.88 16.75
C ASP A 117 7.86 2.65 15.42
N LEU A 118 6.75 3.33 15.21
CA LEU A 118 6.60 4.36 14.18
C LEU A 118 7.31 5.64 14.64
N GLY A 119 7.94 6.35 13.70
CA GLY A 119 8.37 7.73 13.92
C GLY A 119 7.19 8.65 14.23
N ALA A 120 7.43 9.81 14.84
CA ALA A 120 6.36 10.72 15.26
C ALA A 120 5.42 11.12 14.09
N GLN A 121 5.99 11.40 12.92
CA GLN A 121 5.21 11.72 11.71
C GLN A 121 4.40 10.50 11.21
N GLN A 122 5.02 9.32 11.17
CA GLN A 122 4.35 8.07 10.78
C GLN A 122 3.15 7.79 11.71
N LYS A 123 3.34 7.95 13.02
CA LYS A 123 2.29 7.79 14.03
C LYS A 123 1.13 8.76 13.82
N LYS A 124 1.42 10.03 13.52
CA LYS A 124 0.40 11.04 13.21
C LYS A 124 -0.39 10.70 11.95
N MET A 125 0.27 10.20 10.90
CA MET A 125 -0.39 9.77 9.67
C MET A 125 -1.29 8.56 9.93
N PHE A 126 -0.77 7.51 10.58
CA PHE A 126 -1.55 6.32 10.91
C PHE A 126 -2.82 6.66 11.71
N LYS A 127 -2.69 7.49 12.75
CA LYS A 127 -3.86 7.93 13.54
C LYS A 127 -4.90 8.68 12.71
N LYS A 128 -4.50 9.48 11.72
CA LYS A 128 -5.45 10.15 10.82
C LYS A 128 -6.24 9.14 10.00
N ASP A 129 -5.57 8.09 9.53
CA ASP A 129 -6.21 7.06 8.70
C ASP A 129 -7.12 6.15 9.54
N PHE A 130 -6.73 5.84 10.79
CA PHE A 130 -7.61 5.17 11.75
C PHE A 130 -8.88 5.99 12.00
N GLN A 131 -8.73 7.29 12.26
CA GLN A 131 -9.87 8.20 12.43
C GLN A 131 -10.75 8.26 11.19
N LYS A 132 -10.16 8.26 9.99
CA LYS A 132 -10.90 8.24 8.73
C LYS A 132 -11.76 6.99 8.62
N LEU A 133 -11.18 5.80 8.83
CA LEU A 133 -11.90 4.53 8.80
C LEU A 133 -12.96 4.40 9.89
N ASN A 134 -12.69 4.90 11.09
CA ASN A 134 -13.64 4.85 12.21
C ASN A 134 -14.87 5.73 11.96
N LYS A 135 -14.70 6.89 11.31
CA LYS A 135 -15.80 7.83 11.02
C LYS A 135 -16.78 7.33 9.95
N GLU A 136 -16.30 6.53 9.01
CA GLU A 136 -17.12 6.04 7.90
C GLU A 136 -18.00 4.85 8.32
N SER A 137 -19.25 4.80 7.87
CA SER A 137 -20.08 3.61 8.02
C SER A 137 -19.90 2.68 6.81
N ALA A 138 -19.50 1.44 7.06
CA ALA A 138 -19.29 0.41 6.03
C ALA A 138 -19.42 -0.98 6.66
N ASP A 139 -19.88 -1.95 5.88
CA ASP A 139 -20.03 -3.35 6.30
C ASP A 139 -18.68 -4.00 6.60
N HIS A 140 -17.66 -3.64 5.81
CA HIS A 140 -16.29 -4.13 6.01
C HIS A 140 -15.27 -3.01 5.91
N LYS A 141 -14.39 -2.94 6.92
CA LYS A 141 -13.32 -1.95 7.01
C LYS A 141 -11.97 -2.65 7.09
N TYR A 142 -11.00 -2.17 6.32
CA TYR A 142 -9.67 -2.74 6.28
C TYR A 142 -8.57 -1.71 6.47
N PHE A 143 -7.56 -2.09 7.23
CA PHE A 143 -6.29 -1.39 7.30
C PHE A 143 -5.19 -2.35 6.80
N PHE A 144 -4.75 -2.12 5.57
CA PHE A 144 -3.70 -2.92 4.94
C PHE A 144 -2.33 -2.34 5.25
N VAL A 145 -1.37 -3.22 5.49
CA VAL A 145 0.04 -2.89 5.60
C VAL A 145 0.86 -3.81 4.71
N THR A 146 2.00 -3.34 4.19
CA THR A 146 2.89 -4.18 3.36
C THR A 146 4.12 -4.69 4.10
N GLU A 147 4.50 -4.03 5.19
CA GLU A 147 5.72 -4.32 5.94
C GLU A 147 5.43 -5.14 7.18
N GLU A 148 6.09 -6.28 7.34
CA GLU A 148 5.85 -7.18 8.49
C GLU A 148 6.16 -6.50 9.82
N LYS A 149 7.23 -5.69 9.89
CA LYS A 149 7.54 -4.90 11.08
C LYS A 149 6.42 -3.92 11.44
N THR A 150 5.86 -3.24 10.43
CA THR A 150 4.71 -2.34 10.62
C THR A 150 3.49 -3.11 11.09
N PHE A 151 3.21 -4.28 10.51
CA PHE A 151 2.14 -5.16 10.98
C PHE A 151 2.29 -5.55 12.45
N GLN A 152 3.49 -5.93 12.89
CA GLN A 152 3.74 -6.25 14.30
C GLN A 152 3.57 -5.03 15.21
N ILE A 153 4.02 -3.85 14.78
CA ILE A 153 3.83 -2.62 15.54
C ILE A 153 2.34 -2.29 15.68
N VAL A 154 1.56 -2.38 14.59
CA VAL A 154 0.11 -2.14 14.60
C VAL A 154 -0.59 -3.14 15.53
N LYS A 155 -0.28 -4.44 15.38
CA LYS A 155 -0.80 -5.51 16.22
C LYS A 155 -0.55 -5.28 17.71
N ASN A 156 0.65 -4.82 18.08
CA ASN A 156 1.04 -4.74 19.48
C ASN A 156 0.60 -3.43 20.16
N LYS A 157 0.34 -2.36 19.41
CA LYS A 157 0.17 -1.01 19.98
C LYS A 157 -1.09 -0.28 19.57
N TYR A 158 -1.74 -0.66 18.48
CA TYR A 158 -2.77 0.17 17.85
C TYR A 158 -4.11 -0.56 17.61
N LEU A 159 -4.26 -1.82 18.03
CA LEU A 159 -5.52 -2.56 17.82
C LEU A 159 -6.73 -1.91 18.50
N GLU A 160 -6.56 -1.29 19.67
CA GLU A 160 -7.64 -0.56 20.35
C GLU A 160 -8.18 0.62 19.53
N GLU A 161 -7.36 1.24 18.69
CA GLU A 161 -7.79 2.34 17.79
C GLU A 161 -8.46 1.80 16.51
N LEU A 162 -8.45 0.49 16.31
CA LEU A 162 -8.85 -0.20 15.08
C LEU A 162 -10.04 -1.15 15.30
N LYS A 163 -10.85 -0.95 16.34
CA LYS A 163 -12.04 -1.77 16.61
C LYS A 163 -13.01 -1.76 15.43
N GLY A 164 -13.47 -2.95 15.04
CA GLY A 164 -14.29 -3.14 13.84
C GLY A 164 -13.54 -2.99 12.51
N ILE A 165 -12.21 -2.82 12.52
CA ILE A 165 -11.36 -2.73 11.34
C ILE A 165 -10.44 -3.95 11.29
N SER A 166 -10.44 -4.66 10.17
CA SER A 166 -9.51 -5.79 9.98
C SER A 166 -8.13 -5.28 9.56
N VAL A 167 -7.09 -5.71 10.28
CA VAL A 167 -5.69 -5.42 9.94
C VAL A 167 -5.10 -6.57 9.13
N VAL A 168 -4.53 -6.27 7.97
CA VAL A 168 -4.07 -7.29 7.02
C VAL A 168 -2.67 -6.97 6.50
N LEU A 169 -1.73 -7.91 6.63
CA LEU A 169 -0.41 -7.82 6.00
C LEU A 169 -0.44 -8.46 4.62
N VAL A 170 -0.27 -7.66 3.56
CA VAL A 170 -0.14 -8.16 2.19
C VAL A 170 1.33 -8.09 1.73
N PRO A 171 1.83 -9.06 0.93
CA PRO A 171 1.09 -10.18 0.34
C PRO A 171 0.91 -11.39 1.27
N ALA A 172 1.49 -11.40 2.47
CA ALA A 172 1.56 -12.59 3.32
C ALA A 172 0.18 -13.21 3.66
N ALA A 173 -0.84 -12.37 3.87
CA ALA A 173 -2.21 -12.78 4.15
C ALA A 173 -2.92 -13.48 2.99
N LEU A 174 -2.41 -13.38 1.76
CA LEU A 174 -2.97 -14.08 0.60
C LEU A 174 -2.82 -15.60 0.72
N ASN A 175 -1.80 -16.06 1.44
CA ASN A 175 -1.48 -17.48 1.58
C ASN A 175 -1.55 -17.97 3.04
N ASN A 176 -1.70 -17.07 4.01
CA ASN A 176 -1.66 -17.43 5.42
C ASN A 176 -2.53 -16.51 6.28
N SER A 177 -3.61 -17.08 6.83
CA SER A 177 -4.59 -16.36 7.65
C SER A 177 -4.03 -15.79 8.95
N LYS A 178 -2.84 -16.23 9.43
CA LYS A 178 -2.18 -15.66 10.62
C LYS A 178 -1.85 -14.17 10.47
N TYR A 179 -1.81 -13.68 9.23
CA TYR A 179 -1.55 -12.29 8.86
C TYR A 179 -2.83 -11.46 8.68
N ILE A 180 -3.95 -11.98 9.15
CA ILE A 180 -5.26 -11.32 9.18
C ILE A 180 -5.68 -11.20 10.65
N ILE A 181 -5.83 -9.97 11.14
CA ILE A 181 -6.33 -9.70 12.49
C ILE A 181 -7.71 -9.08 12.34
N ARG A 182 -8.73 -9.79 12.81
CA ARG A 182 -10.08 -9.23 12.96
C ARG A 182 -10.17 -8.58 14.33
N VAL A 183 -10.35 -7.26 14.37
CA VAL A 183 -10.53 -6.54 15.62
C VAL A 183 -12.05 -6.43 15.87
N PRO A 184 -12.59 -7.04 16.94
CA PRO A 184 -14.01 -6.95 17.26
C PRO A 184 -14.46 -5.49 17.40
N SER A 185 -15.71 -5.19 17.05
CA SER A 185 -16.35 -3.94 17.46
C SER A 185 -16.87 -4.07 18.90
N ASP A 186 -16.91 -2.97 19.64
CA ASP A 186 -17.46 -2.95 21.01
C ASP A 186 -18.99 -3.21 21.07
N SER A 187 -19.65 -3.30 19.91
CA SER A 187 -21.08 -3.58 19.75
C SER A 187 -21.42 -5.07 19.84
N GLY A 188 -20.82 -5.75 20.83
CA GLY A 188 -21.09 -7.14 21.18
C GLY A 188 -22.08 -7.25 22.35
N TYR A 189 -23.22 -6.55 22.28
CA TYR A 189 -24.45 -6.76 23.05
C TYR A 189 -25.65 -6.24 22.23
#